data_AF-A0A0R2BBS9-F1
#
_entry.id   AF-A0A0R2BBS9-F1
#
_cell.length_a   1.000
_cell.length_b   1.000
_cell.length_c   1.000
_cell.angle_alpha   90.00
_cell.angle_beta   90.00
_cell.angle_gamma   90.00
#
_symmetry.space_group_name_H-M   'P 1'
#
loop_
_entity.id
_entity.type
_entity.pdbx_description
1 polymer ?
#
loop_
_entity_poly.entity_id
_entity_poly.type
_entity_poly.pdbx_seq_one_letter_code
_entity_poly.pdbx_strand_id
1 'polypeptide(L)'
;MLKKQAQLGHKANVVCIRENTVNLRDSVYGQICWAIDKLHMTDEFKYSVSPMRITHISSGSAFYFYGGDKPEKLKSNTIQNVIALWFNL
;
A
#
# COMPACT_ATOMS: atom_id res chain seq x y z
N MET A 1 6.66 3.79 11.32
CA MET A 1 5.34 3.82 10.64
C MET A 1 5.40 4.75 9.44
N LEU A 2 4.74 4.42 8.33
CA LEU A 2 4.82 5.16 7.05
C LEU A 2 4.54 6.66 7.23
N LYS A 3 3.51 7.03 8.01
CA LYS A 3 3.18 8.43 8.34
C LYS A 3 4.39 9.22 8.84
N LYS A 4 5.12 8.69 9.81
CA LYS A 4 6.31 9.35 10.38
C LYS A 4 7.41 9.55 9.33
N GLN A 5 7.66 8.55 8.48
CA GLN A 5 8.69 8.66 7.43
C GLN A 5 8.28 9.65 6.35
N ALA A 6 7.00 9.63 5.94
CA ALA A 6 6.44 10.58 5.01
C ALA A 6 6.52 12.03 5.52
N GLN A 7 6.24 12.26 6.80
CA GLN A 7 6.37 13.57 7.46
C GLN A 7 7.82 14.07 7.53
N LEU A 8 8.80 13.16 7.60
CA LEU A 8 10.23 13.48 7.54
C LEU A 8 10.74 13.66 6.10
N GLY A 9 9.87 13.56 5.09
CA GLY A 9 10.24 13.65 3.67
C GLY A 9 10.92 12.39 3.12
N HIS A 10 11.01 11.33 3.90
CA HIS A 10 11.59 10.06 3.46
C HIS A 10 10.58 9.25 2.66
N LYS A 11 11.05 8.65 1.56
CA LYS A 11 10.27 7.68 0.80
C LYS A 11 10.28 6.35 1.55
N ALA A 12 9.10 5.86 1.92
CA ALA A 12 8.93 4.63 2.67
C ALA A 12 7.72 3.85 2.16
N ASN A 13 7.98 2.67 1.60
CA ASN A 13 6.97 1.86 0.96
C ASN A 13 6.54 0.70 1.85
N VAL A 14 5.28 0.30 1.69
CA VAL A 14 4.69 -0.86 2.38
C VAL A 14 4.11 -1.80 1.34
N VAL A 15 4.42 -3.09 1.47
CA VAL A 15 3.88 -4.12 0.58
C VAL A 15 2.83 -4.93 1.35
N CYS A 16 1.60 -4.90 0.87
CA CYS A 16 0.47 -5.62 1.40
C CYS A 16 0.17 -6.83 0.51
N ILE A 17 0.17 -8.02 1.08
CA ILE A 17 -0.05 -9.29 0.40
C ILE A 17 -1.24 -9.98 1.05
N ARG A 18 -2.13 -10.54 0.23
CA ARG A 18 -3.23 -11.41 0.67
C ARG A 18 -3.16 -12.75 -0.05
N GLU A 19 -3.49 -13.86 0.60
CA GLU A 19 -3.48 -15.19 -0.02
C GLU A 19 -4.22 -15.21 -1.38
N ASN A 20 -5.48 -14.75 -1.40
CA ASN A 20 -6.32 -14.72 -2.61
C ASN A 20 -6.65 -13.29 -3.10
N THR A 21 -6.49 -13.04 -4.40
CA THR A 21 -6.80 -11.74 -5.04
C THR A 21 -8.30 -11.36 -5.01
N VAL A 22 -9.21 -12.33 -4.94
CA VAL A 22 -10.66 -12.14 -5.19
C VAL A 22 -11.30 -11.05 -4.31
N ASN A 23 -10.85 -10.88 -3.06
CA ASN A 23 -11.35 -9.83 -2.15
C ASN A 23 -10.23 -8.86 -1.70
N LEU A 24 -9.14 -8.73 -2.48
CA LEU A 24 -8.01 -7.85 -2.10
C LEU A 24 -8.45 -6.38 -1.96
N ARG A 25 -9.38 -5.93 -2.82
CA ARG A 25 -9.95 -4.58 -2.78
C ARG A 25 -10.78 -4.35 -1.52
N ASP A 26 -11.67 -5.28 -1.20
CA ASP A 26 -12.63 -5.12 -0.09
C ASP A 26 -12.02 -5.48 1.27
N SER A 27 -10.83 -6.11 1.29
CA SER A 27 -10.09 -6.42 2.51
C SER A 27 -9.00 -5.38 2.80
N VAL A 28 -7.73 -5.70 2.52
CA VAL A 28 -6.57 -4.93 2.97
C VAL A 28 -6.53 -3.54 2.33
N TYR A 29 -6.93 -3.41 1.06
CA TYR A 29 -7.02 -2.09 0.42
C TYR A 29 -8.07 -1.22 1.10
N GLY A 30 -9.28 -1.75 1.31
CA GLY A 30 -10.35 -1.06 2.03
C GLY A 30 -9.97 -0.68 3.45
N GLN A 31 -9.29 -1.57 4.19
CA GLN A 31 -8.79 -1.30 5.54
C GLN A 31 -7.80 -0.13 5.58
N ILE A 32 -6.88 -0.03 4.60
CA ILE A 32 -5.96 1.10 4.50
C ILE A 32 -6.70 2.40 4.13
N CYS A 33 -7.64 2.35 3.18
CA CYS A 33 -8.48 3.51 2.86
C CYS A 33 -9.26 4.02 4.09
N TRP A 34 -9.88 3.10 4.83
CA TRP A 34 -10.60 3.41 6.07
C TRP A 34 -9.68 4.04 7.12
N ALA A 35 -8.46 3.51 7.29
CA ALA A 35 -7.50 4.07 8.23
C ALA A 35 -7.07 5.49 7.83
N ILE A 36 -6.88 5.77 6.53
CA ILE A 36 -6.53 7.12 6.04
C ILE A 36 -7.69 8.10 6.26
N ASP A 37 -8.93 7.66 6.01
CA ASP A 37 -10.15 8.43 6.29
C ASP A 37 -10.27 8.79 7.78
N LYS A 38 -10.08 7.80 8.67
CA LYS A 38 -10.08 8.02 10.13
C LYS A 38 -8.99 8.95 10.63
N LEU A 39 -7.92 9.12 9.87
CA LEU A 39 -6.84 10.04 10.18
C LEU A 39 -7.03 11.42 9.53
N HIS A 40 -8.11 11.65 8.78
CA HIS A 40 -8.38 12.88 8.02
C HIS A 40 -7.26 13.25 7.04
N MET A 41 -6.62 12.24 6.44
CA MET A 41 -5.49 12.41 5.52
C MET A 41 -5.88 12.14 4.05
N THR A 42 -7.17 12.12 3.72
CA THR A 42 -7.65 11.71 2.40
C THR A 42 -7.05 12.51 1.25
N ASP A 43 -6.84 13.81 1.44
CA ASP A 43 -6.33 14.73 0.42
C ASP A 43 -4.81 14.60 0.20
N GLU A 44 -4.12 13.89 1.09
CA GLU A 44 -2.68 13.63 0.99
C GLU A 44 -2.37 12.37 0.17
N PHE A 45 -3.39 11.58 -0.20
CA PHE A 45 -3.21 10.29 -0.87
C PHE A 45 -3.97 10.19 -2.20
N LYS A 46 -3.28 9.59 -3.19
CA LYS A 46 -3.86 9.17 -4.46
C LYS A 46 -4.20 7.69 -4.42
N TYR A 47 -5.46 7.37 -4.65
CA TYR A 47 -6.01 6.02 -4.69
C TYR A 47 -6.02 5.49 -6.12
N SER A 48 -5.51 4.28 -6.34
CA SER A 48 -5.52 3.61 -7.64
C SER A 48 -5.81 2.13 -7.47
N VAL A 49 -6.66 1.59 -8.36
CA VAL A 49 -7.08 0.19 -8.32
C VAL A 49 -6.49 -0.68 -9.43
N SER A 50 -5.88 -0.05 -10.45
CA SER A 50 -5.18 -0.74 -11.55
C SER A 50 -4.06 0.17 -12.07
N PRO A 51 -2.81 0.02 -11.59
CA PRO A 51 -2.38 -0.94 -10.56
C PRO A 51 -2.95 -0.61 -9.17
N MET A 52 -3.18 -1.62 -8.34
CA MET A 52 -3.72 -1.41 -6.98
C MET A 52 -2.63 -0.81 -6.07
N ARG A 53 -2.77 0.47 -5.76
CA ARG A 53 -1.79 1.26 -5.02
C ARG A 53 -2.44 2.47 -4.36
N ILE A 54 -1.96 2.81 -3.16
CA ILE A 54 -2.30 4.06 -2.48
C ILE A 54 -1.00 4.85 -2.28
N THR A 55 -0.90 6.03 -2.87
CA THR A 55 0.35 6.82 -2.92
C THR A 55 0.21 8.13 -2.18
N HIS A 56 1.09 8.39 -1.22
CA HIS A 56 1.21 9.69 -0.57
C HIS A 56 1.79 10.71 -1.56
N ILE A 57 1.08 11.81 -1.79
CA ILE A 57 1.33 12.74 -2.89
C ILE A 57 2.70 13.44 -2.74
N SER A 58 3.02 13.94 -1.55
CA SER A 58 4.24 14.74 -1.33
C SER A 58 5.50 13.89 -1.29
N SER A 59 5.50 12.77 -0.55
CA SER A 59 6.69 11.92 -0.39
C SER A 59 6.89 10.88 -1.51
N GLY A 60 5.86 10.59 -2.29
CA GLY A 60 5.84 9.46 -3.23
C GLY A 60 5.89 8.07 -2.58
N SER A 61 5.80 7.98 -1.24
CA SER A 61 5.60 6.74 -0.48
C SER A 61 4.31 6.05 -0.88
N ALA A 62 4.27 4.73 -0.89
CA ALA A 62 3.07 4.01 -1.29
C ALA A 62 2.84 2.68 -0.56
N PHE A 63 1.57 2.35 -0.44
CA PHE A 63 1.08 1.00 -0.15
C PHE A 63 0.85 0.29 -1.47
N TYR A 64 1.51 -0.85 -1.66
CA TYR A 64 1.37 -1.72 -2.83
C TYR A 64 0.59 -2.96 -2.45
N PHE A 65 -0.35 -3.40 -3.29
CA PHE A 65 -1.23 -4.51 -2.98
C PHE A 65 -1.08 -5.64 -3.99
N TYR A 66 -0.81 -6.85 -3.50
CA TYR A 66 -0.64 -8.05 -4.32
C TYR A 66 -1.43 -9.23 -3.78
N GLY A 67 -1.92 -10.09 -4.68
CA GLY A 67 -2.38 -11.42 -4.32
C GLY A 67 -1.23 -12.43 -4.32
N GLY A 68 -1.22 -13.30 -3.32
CA GLY A 68 -0.26 -14.40 -3.15
C GLY A 68 -0.42 -15.47 -4.23
N ASP A 69 -1.61 -15.59 -4.82
CA ASP A 69 -1.92 -16.44 -5.97
C ASP A 69 -1.13 -16.06 -7.25
N LYS A 70 -0.51 -14.87 -7.30
CA LYS A 70 0.28 -14.39 -8.44
C LYS A 70 1.70 -13.98 -8.03
N PRO A 71 2.54 -14.93 -7.62
CA PRO A 71 3.90 -14.65 -7.11
C PRO A 71 4.81 -14.00 -8.16
N GLU A 72 4.55 -14.21 -9.45
CA GLU A 72 5.26 -13.57 -10.58
C GLU A 72 5.28 -12.03 -10.43
N LYS A 73 4.17 -11.43 -10.00
CA LYS A 73 4.02 -9.97 -9.84
C LYS A 73 4.81 -9.44 -8.66
N LEU A 74 5.01 -10.26 -7.64
CA LEU A 74 5.83 -9.93 -6.48
C LEU A 74 7.32 -10.00 -6.85
N LYS A 75 7.75 -11.05 -7.56
CA LYS A 75 9.15 -11.28 -7.95
C LYS A 75 9.68 -10.25 -8.96
N SER A 76 8.82 -9.78 -9.86
CA SER A 76 9.18 -8.81 -10.91
C SER A 76 9.15 -7.35 -10.46
N ASN A 77 8.75 -7.07 -9.22
CA ASN A 77 8.59 -5.70 -8.76
C ASN A 77 9.87 -5.12 -8.14
N THR A 78 10.37 -4.02 -8.69
CA THR A 78 11.53 -3.26 -8.20
C THR A 78 11.11 -2.19 -7.18
N ILE A 79 10.36 -2.59 -6.13
CA ILE A 79 9.95 -1.65 -5.07
C ILE A 79 11.13 -1.40 -4.14
N GLN A 80 11.62 -0.16 -4.12
CA GLN A 80 12.70 0.28 -3.22
C GLN A 80 12.15 0.83 -1.91
N ASN A 81 13.00 0.99 -0.89
CA ASN A 81 12.65 1.61 0.40
C ASN A 81 11.45 0.95 1.10
N VAL A 82 11.34 -0.37 1.01
CA VAL A 82 10.29 -1.12 1.70
C VAL A 82 10.63 -1.16 3.20
N ILE A 83 9.73 -0.63 4.02
CA ILE A 83 9.92 -0.56 5.48
C ILE A 83 9.01 -1.52 6.24
N ALA A 84 7.99 -2.08 5.59
CA ALA A 84 7.08 -3.04 6.19
C ALA A 84 6.42 -3.92 5.12
N LEU A 85 6.08 -5.13 5.54
CA LEU A 85 5.33 -6.08 4.74
C LEU A 85 4.14 -6.58 5.58
N TRP A 86 2.94 -6.43 5.05
CA TRP A 86 1.70 -6.91 5.67
C TRP A 86 1.24 -8.15 4.93
N PHE A 87 1.14 -9.29 5.61
CA PHE A 87 0.55 -10.50 5.05
C PHE A 87 -0.78 -10.80 5.75
N ASN A 88 -1.85 -10.97 4.95
CA ASN A 88 -3.18 -11.32 5.44
C ASN A 88 -3.60 -12.68 4.85
N LEU A 89 -3.95 -13.63 5.70
CA LEU A 89 -4.48 -14.94 5.31
C LEU A 89 -5.95 -14.78 4.88
#